data_AF-A0A8J7J372-F1
#
_entry.id   AF-A0A8J7J372-F1
#
_cell.length_a   1.000
_cell.length_b   1.000
_cell.length_c   1.000
_cell.angle_alpha   90.00
_cell.angle_beta   90.00
_cell.angle_gamma   90.00
#
_symmetry.space_group_name_H-M   'P 1'
#
loop_
_entity.id
_entity.type
_entity.pdbx_description
1 polymer ?
#
loop_
_entity_poly.entity_id
_entity_poly.type
_entity_poly.pdbx_seq_one_letter_code
_entity_poly.pdbx_strand_id
1 'polypeptide(L)'
;MKLKSVIFKIATIFIVGFLISYMSPKIESGSTTFSGDTLNYNDPENIKNTQSKDKTEIICSNSGCEGFYKGPEFINGSDIAHQFSNKMSGAVGDKLKELYKKGEYSKVDFSKIIMATEGMGSGNVTYRLSIPFIAVKERCDAYTSFDHVGGWNHIPSLSKRKAELSKALMKGQSLDISDLKITPEGLQEYWIQWKNKIVQSDCK
;
A
#
# COMPACT_ATOMS: atom_id res chain seq x y z
N MET A 1 -48.79 -12.86 -25.45
CA MET A 1 -49.14 -11.52 -26.00
C MET A 1 -50.11 -10.84 -25.04
N LYS A 2 -49.62 -9.94 -24.19
CA LYS A 2 -50.38 -8.90 -23.48
C LYS A 2 -49.37 -7.91 -22.89
N LEU A 3 -49.17 -6.84 -23.62
CA LEU A 3 -48.37 -5.66 -23.27
C LEU A 3 -49.14 -4.88 -22.20
N LYS A 4 -48.53 -4.58 -21.05
CA LYS A 4 -49.00 -3.49 -20.17
C LYS A 4 -47.82 -2.61 -19.77
N SER A 5 -47.82 -1.47 -20.42
CA SER A 5 -47.02 -0.27 -20.16
C SER A 5 -47.11 0.14 -18.70
N VAL A 6 -45.96 0.44 -18.08
CA VAL A 6 -45.89 1.18 -16.82
C VAL A 6 -45.00 2.40 -17.05
N ILE A 7 -45.56 3.52 -16.62
CA ILE A 7 -45.24 4.90 -16.97
C ILE A 7 -44.00 5.38 -16.23
N PHE A 8 -43.07 5.97 -16.98
CA PHE A 8 -41.95 6.78 -16.49
C PHE A 8 -42.47 8.03 -15.76
N LYS A 9 -42.07 8.24 -14.49
CA LYS A 9 -42.13 9.54 -13.83
C LYS A 9 -40.71 10.03 -13.60
N ILE A 10 -40.30 11.02 -14.39
CA ILE A 10 -39.08 11.78 -14.22
C ILE A 10 -39.36 12.85 -13.16
N ALA A 11 -38.69 12.77 -12.02
CA ALA A 11 -38.69 13.83 -11.02
C ALA A 11 -37.41 14.66 -11.21
N THR A 12 -37.56 15.82 -11.83
CA THR A 12 -36.54 16.85 -11.94
C THR A 12 -36.33 17.50 -10.58
N ILE A 13 -35.16 17.30 -9.96
CA ILE A 13 -34.75 18.01 -8.75
C ILE A 13 -33.73 19.08 -9.15
N PHE A 14 -34.15 20.33 -9.07
CA PHE A 14 -33.29 21.51 -9.05
C PHE A 14 -32.82 21.75 -7.62
N ILE A 15 -31.52 21.67 -7.34
CA ILE A 15 -30.92 22.31 -6.16
C ILE A 15 -29.64 23.04 -6.57
N VAL A 16 -29.85 24.34 -6.80
CA VAL A 16 -29.09 25.50 -6.32
C VAL A 16 -27.59 25.27 -6.04
N GLY A 17 -26.77 25.85 -6.92
CA GLY A 17 -25.34 26.02 -6.71
C GLY A 17 -25.04 26.98 -5.56
N PHE A 18 -24.21 26.52 -4.63
CA PHE A 18 -23.61 27.34 -3.59
C PHE A 18 -22.19 27.70 -4.03
N LEU A 19 -22.02 28.93 -4.53
CA LEU A 19 -20.72 29.56 -4.77
C LEU A 19 -20.10 29.91 -3.41
N ILE A 20 -19.18 29.09 -2.92
CA ILE A 20 -18.31 29.47 -1.80
C ILE A 20 -17.09 30.18 -2.41
N SER A 21 -17.06 31.50 -2.24
CA SER A 21 -15.93 32.35 -2.54
C SER A 21 -14.77 32.00 -1.59
N TYR A 22 -13.64 31.58 -2.17
CA TYR A 22 -12.37 31.44 -1.46
C TYR A 22 -11.85 32.83 -1.10
N MET A 23 -11.89 33.18 0.20
CA MET A 23 -11.08 34.27 0.74
C MET A 23 -9.76 33.69 1.24
N SER A 24 -8.70 33.90 0.46
CA SER A 24 -7.32 33.66 0.91
C SER A 24 -6.94 34.67 2.00
N PRO A 25 -6.38 34.23 3.15
CA PRO A 25 -5.83 35.16 4.12
C PRO A 25 -4.54 35.81 3.60
N LYS A 26 -4.50 37.15 3.69
CA LYS A 26 -3.32 38.00 3.47
C LYS A 26 -2.18 37.56 4.38
N ILE A 27 -1.01 37.34 3.78
CA ILE A 27 0.27 37.23 4.48
C ILE A 27 0.70 38.66 4.81
N GLU A 28 0.63 39.04 6.09
CA GLU A 28 1.28 40.25 6.58
C GLU A 28 2.74 39.93 6.94
N SER A 29 3.65 40.66 6.29
CA SER A 29 5.07 40.68 6.57
C SER A 29 5.34 41.48 7.86
N GLY A 30 5.52 40.79 8.98
CA GLY A 30 6.00 41.36 10.23
C GLY A 30 7.48 41.03 10.45
N SER A 31 8.34 42.05 10.37
CA SER A 31 9.74 41.96 10.79
C SER A 31 9.83 42.01 12.32
N THR A 32 10.33 40.96 12.94
CA THR A 32 10.83 41.01 14.31
C THR A 32 12.28 40.54 14.32
N THR A 33 13.17 41.49 14.57
CA THR A 33 14.58 41.29 14.88
C THR A 33 14.72 40.53 16.19
N PHE A 34 15.39 39.37 16.18
CA PHE A 34 15.94 38.76 17.38
C PHE A 34 17.42 38.43 17.11
N SER A 35 18.25 38.86 18.04
CA SER A 35 19.70 38.89 17.96
C SER A 35 20.32 37.48 17.96
N GLY A 36 21.35 37.34 17.13
CA GLY A 36 22.52 36.49 17.37
C GLY A 36 22.28 34.97 17.41
N ASP A 37 22.44 34.32 16.26
CA ASP A 37 23.42 33.24 16.08
C ASP A 37 23.52 32.93 14.58
N THR A 38 24.68 33.20 13.99
CA THR A 38 24.98 32.90 12.58
C THR A 38 25.18 31.40 12.41
N LEU A 39 24.20 30.71 11.80
CA LEU A 39 24.36 29.32 11.38
C LEU A 39 25.19 29.25 10.10
N ASN A 40 26.33 28.58 10.18
CA ASN A 40 27.27 28.33 9.09
C ASN A 40 26.75 27.15 8.23
N TYR A 41 26.41 27.40 6.96
CA TYR A 41 25.70 26.47 6.07
C TYR A 41 26.60 25.39 5.42
N ASN A 42 27.75 25.08 6.00
CA ASN A 42 28.73 24.13 5.41
C ASN A 42 29.17 23.02 6.36
N ASP A 43 28.34 22.66 7.34
CA ASP A 43 28.57 21.50 8.20
C ASP A 43 27.69 20.29 7.78
N PRO A 44 28.26 19.21 7.24
CA PRO A 44 27.52 18.02 6.83
C PRO A 44 26.94 17.20 8.00
N GLU A 45 27.23 17.54 9.27
CA GLU A 45 26.61 16.86 10.43
C GLU A 45 25.25 17.45 10.86
N ASN A 46 24.85 18.62 10.36
CA ASN A 46 23.60 19.28 10.74
C ASN A 46 22.39 18.98 9.83
N ILE A 47 22.48 17.90 9.03
CA ILE A 47 21.35 17.34 8.25
C ILE A 47 20.87 16.01 8.88
N LYS A 48 21.05 15.85 10.20
CA LYS A 48 20.55 14.67 10.94
C LYS A 48 19.47 14.98 11.96
N ASN A 49 19.05 16.24 12.13
CA ASN A 49 18.12 16.59 13.20
C ASN A 49 16.96 17.51 12.79
N THR A 50 16.33 17.19 11.66
CA THR A 50 14.91 17.54 11.44
C THR A 50 14.22 16.41 10.69
N GLN A 51 14.41 15.18 11.17
CA GLN A 51 13.62 14.04 10.71
C GLN A 51 12.36 14.02 11.58
N SER A 52 11.23 14.50 11.04
CA SER A 52 9.94 14.18 11.64
C SER A 52 9.89 12.66 11.80
N LYS A 53 9.54 12.19 13.00
CA LYS A 53 9.29 10.77 13.27
C LYS A 53 8.07 10.32 12.46
N ASP A 54 8.28 10.01 11.19
CA ASP A 54 7.28 9.38 10.34
C ASP A 54 7.14 7.92 10.80
N LYS A 55 6.13 7.69 11.64
CA LYS A 55 5.90 6.42 12.32
C LYS A 55 5.34 5.40 11.33
N THR A 56 6.21 4.73 10.58
CA THR A 56 5.83 3.51 9.86
C THR A 56 5.76 2.37 10.88
N GLU A 57 4.59 1.79 11.06
CA GLU A 57 4.39 0.65 11.97
C GLU A 57 3.71 -0.47 11.20
N ILE A 58 4.37 -1.64 11.13
CA ILE A 58 3.80 -2.88 10.59
C ILE A 58 3.75 -3.89 11.72
N ILE A 59 2.56 -4.41 12.00
CA ILE A 59 2.31 -5.40 13.05
C ILE A 59 1.76 -6.65 12.39
N CYS A 60 2.38 -7.79 12.66
CA CYS A 60 1.95 -9.07 12.15
C CYS A 60 1.53 -10.00 13.30
N SER A 61 0.45 -10.73 13.07
CA SER A 61 -0.08 -11.78 13.95
C SER A 61 -0.28 -13.06 13.15
N ASN A 62 -0.90 -14.08 13.75
CA ASN A 62 -1.19 -15.32 13.04
C ASN A 62 -2.36 -15.15 12.04
N SER A 63 -3.15 -14.08 12.16
CA SER A 63 -4.30 -13.80 11.29
C SER A 63 -3.99 -12.82 10.16
N GLY A 64 -2.79 -12.25 10.08
CA GLY A 64 -2.44 -11.27 9.06
C GLY A 64 -1.41 -10.24 9.51
N CYS A 65 -1.10 -9.32 8.61
CA CYS A 65 -0.29 -8.14 8.89
C CYS A 65 -1.08 -6.87 8.60
N GLU A 66 -0.91 -5.86 9.44
CA GLU A 66 -1.49 -4.54 9.26
C GLU A 66 -0.41 -3.49 9.41
N GLY A 67 -0.58 -2.37 8.73
CA GLY A 67 0.34 -1.28 8.90
C GLY A 67 -0.23 0.06 8.51
N PHE A 68 0.52 1.07 8.95
CA PHE A 68 0.19 2.46 8.78
C PHE A 68 1.46 3.23 8.44
N TYR A 69 1.34 4.08 7.43
CA TYR A 69 2.31 5.12 7.08
C TYR A 69 1.63 6.47 7.11
N LYS A 70 2.30 7.46 7.70
CA LYS A 70 1.95 8.87 7.58
C LYS A 70 3.23 9.67 7.49
N GLY A 71 3.39 10.40 6.40
CA GLY A 71 4.58 11.18 6.14
C GLY A 71 4.63 11.69 4.71
N PRO A 72 5.80 12.19 4.26
CA PRO A 72 5.98 12.70 2.92
C PRO A 72 5.67 11.67 1.85
N GLU A 73 5.10 12.13 0.73
CA GLU A 73 4.95 11.32 -0.47
C GLU A 73 6.33 11.00 -1.08
N PHE A 74 7.14 12.05 -1.26
CA PHE A 74 8.49 11.97 -1.78
C PHE A 74 9.51 12.59 -0.83
N ILE A 75 10.69 11.97 -0.74
CA ILE A 75 11.89 12.58 -0.14
C ILE A 75 13.02 12.46 -1.16
N ASN A 76 13.60 13.59 -1.56
CA ASN A 76 14.68 13.65 -2.56
C ASN A 76 14.34 12.90 -3.87
N GLY A 77 13.09 12.99 -4.33
CA GLY A 77 12.59 12.31 -5.54
C GLY A 77 12.32 10.81 -5.39
N SER A 78 12.56 10.22 -4.21
CA SER A 78 12.18 8.84 -3.91
C SER A 78 10.75 8.77 -3.40
N ASP A 79 9.94 7.88 -3.97
CA ASP A 79 8.55 7.62 -3.54
C ASP A 79 8.55 6.85 -2.21
N ILE A 80 8.49 7.57 -1.09
CA ILE A 80 8.57 6.98 0.25
C ILE A 80 7.24 6.31 0.60
N ALA A 81 6.12 6.88 0.17
CA ALA A 81 4.81 6.29 0.37
C ALA A 81 4.71 4.91 -0.31
N HIS A 82 5.23 4.74 -1.52
CA HIS A 82 5.26 3.45 -2.21
C HIS A 82 6.23 2.44 -1.57
N GLN A 83 7.33 2.89 -0.97
CA GLN A 83 8.21 2.01 -0.20
C GLN A 83 7.50 1.32 0.97
N PHE A 84 6.34 1.82 1.42
CA PHE A 84 5.52 1.14 2.40
C PHE A 84 4.98 -0.21 1.90
N SER A 85 4.49 -0.30 0.65
CA SER A 85 4.04 -1.58 0.05
C SER A 85 5.18 -2.62 0.00
N ASN A 86 6.41 -2.17 -0.29
CA ASN A 86 7.61 -3.01 -0.29
C ASN A 86 7.91 -3.56 1.12
N LYS A 87 7.89 -2.68 2.13
CA LYS A 87 8.11 -3.07 3.54
C LYS A 87 7.03 -4.03 4.04
N MET A 88 5.77 -3.77 3.70
CA MET A 88 4.65 -4.67 4.02
C MET A 88 4.86 -6.04 3.39
N SER A 89 5.26 -6.09 2.11
CA SER A 89 5.47 -7.36 1.42
C SER A 89 6.54 -8.22 2.07
N GLY A 90 7.65 -7.59 2.49
CA GLY A 90 8.69 -8.26 3.28
C GLY A 90 8.14 -8.82 4.59
N ALA A 91 7.44 -7.99 5.37
CA ALA A 91 6.87 -8.40 6.67
C ALA A 91 5.87 -9.56 6.55
N VAL A 92 4.97 -9.51 5.56
CA VAL A 92 4.03 -10.61 5.27
C VAL A 92 4.78 -11.88 4.88
N GLY A 93 5.73 -11.78 3.95
CA GLY A 93 6.52 -12.91 3.51
C GLY A 93 7.31 -13.56 4.65
N ASP A 94 7.83 -12.78 5.59
CA ASP A 94 8.56 -13.31 6.75
C ASP A 94 7.61 -13.94 7.77
N LYS A 95 6.44 -13.33 8.01
CA LYS A 95 5.44 -13.92 8.90
C LYS A 95 4.91 -15.24 8.37
N LEU A 96 4.63 -15.36 7.07
CA LEU A 96 4.19 -16.62 6.45
C LEU A 96 5.25 -17.73 6.61
N LYS A 97 6.55 -17.40 6.44
CA LYS A 97 7.65 -18.36 6.69
C LYS A 97 7.72 -18.77 8.17
N GLU A 98 7.52 -17.83 9.09
CA GLU A 98 7.50 -18.10 10.53
C GLU A 98 6.38 -19.08 10.89
N LEU A 99 5.15 -18.79 10.44
CA LEU A 99 3.97 -19.63 10.69
C LEU A 99 4.15 -21.04 10.11
N TYR A 100 4.65 -21.15 8.88
CA TYR A 100 4.94 -22.43 8.25
C TYR A 100 5.92 -23.29 9.06
N LYS A 101 7.00 -22.69 9.59
CA LYS A 101 7.99 -23.39 10.44
C LYS A 101 7.40 -23.88 11.76
N LYS A 102 6.36 -23.22 12.27
CA LYS A 102 5.62 -23.60 13.48
C LYS A 102 4.54 -24.68 13.24
N GLY A 103 4.31 -25.06 11.98
CA GLY A 103 3.19 -25.94 11.62
C GLY A 103 1.84 -25.23 11.54
N GLU A 104 1.83 -23.90 11.58
CA GLU A 104 0.64 -23.06 11.42
C GLU A 104 0.51 -22.65 9.95
N TYR A 105 -0.11 -23.51 9.16
CA TYR A 105 -0.16 -23.34 7.70
C TYR A 105 -1.19 -22.28 7.31
N SER A 106 -0.76 -21.28 6.54
CA SER A 106 -1.61 -20.18 6.11
C SER A 106 -1.24 -19.67 4.72
N LYS A 107 -2.15 -18.86 4.16
CA LYS A 107 -1.94 -18.04 2.96
C LYS A 107 -2.66 -16.71 3.08
N VAL A 108 -2.32 -15.75 2.23
CA VAL A 108 -3.02 -14.47 2.18
C VAL A 108 -4.42 -14.64 1.60
N ASP A 109 -5.39 -13.97 2.22
CA ASP A 109 -6.75 -13.82 1.72
C ASP A 109 -6.86 -12.53 0.88
N PHE A 110 -6.55 -12.65 -0.41
CA PHE A 110 -6.59 -11.53 -1.36
C PHE A 110 -7.94 -10.80 -1.38
N SER A 111 -9.04 -11.54 -1.17
CA SER A 111 -10.39 -10.96 -1.22
C SER A 111 -10.60 -9.93 -0.11
N LYS A 112 -9.93 -10.11 1.04
CA LYS A 112 -10.03 -9.25 2.21
C LYS A 112 -8.86 -8.29 2.41
N ILE A 113 -7.94 -8.18 1.44
CA ILE A 113 -6.95 -7.10 1.47
C ILE A 113 -7.66 -5.74 1.42
N ILE A 114 -7.35 -4.89 2.40
CA ILE A 114 -7.84 -3.51 2.50
C ILE A 114 -6.67 -2.57 2.24
N MET A 115 -6.84 -1.67 1.28
CA MET A 115 -5.86 -0.66 0.88
C MET A 115 -6.56 0.71 0.87
N ALA A 116 -6.04 1.67 1.62
CA ALA A 116 -6.60 3.02 1.70
C ALA A 116 -5.48 4.05 1.77
N THR A 117 -5.63 5.11 0.98
CA THR A 117 -4.69 6.23 0.94
C THR A 117 -5.48 7.53 1.07
N GLU A 118 -4.87 8.53 1.71
CA GLU A 118 -5.37 9.90 1.80
C GLU A 118 -4.22 10.91 1.69
N GLY A 119 -4.43 12.02 0.97
CA GLY A 119 -3.47 13.10 0.82
C GLY A 119 -2.53 12.99 -0.39
N MET A 120 -2.79 12.10 -1.34
CA MET A 120 -1.95 11.96 -2.53
C MET A 120 -1.87 13.26 -3.34
N GLY A 121 -0.67 13.67 -3.74
CA GLY A 121 -0.41 14.92 -4.45
C GLY A 121 -0.40 16.16 -3.55
N SER A 122 -0.65 16.01 -2.24
CA SER A 122 -0.61 17.12 -1.28
C SER A 122 0.77 17.32 -0.63
N GLY A 123 1.70 16.40 -0.88
CA GLY A 123 3.03 16.35 -0.26
C GLY A 123 3.13 15.42 0.95
N ASN A 124 2.01 15.14 1.64
CA ASN A 124 1.94 14.15 2.70
C ASN A 124 0.84 13.12 2.42
N VAL A 125 1.15 11.85 2.65
CA VAL A 125 0.23 10.73 2.43
C VAL A 125 0.01 9.99 3.74
N THR A 126 -1.24 9.65 4.00
CA THR A 126 -1.64 8.62 4.95
C THR A 126 -1.93 7.34 4.16
N TYR A 127 -1.25 6.25 4.45
CA TYR A 127 -1.44 4.96 3.78
C TYR A 127 -1.70 3.88 4.83
N ARG A 128 -2.85 3.22 4.74
CA ARG A 128 -3.29 2.07 5.54
C ARG A 128 -3.37 0.82 4.68
N LEU A 129 -2.85 -0.28 5.21
CA LEU A 129 -2.86 -1.57 4.53
C LEU A 129 -3.12 -2.69 5.54
N SER A 130 -4.08 -3.56 5.25
CA SER A 130 -4.36 -4.79 6.00
C SER A 130 -4.33 -5.98 5.04
N ILE A 131 -3.50 -6.96 5.37
CA ILE A 131 -3.26 -8.18 4.60
C ILE A 131 -3.60 -9.38 5.48
N PRO A 132 -4.86 -9.84 5.46
CA PRO A 132 -5.31 -10.94 6.28
C PRO A 132 -4.82 -12.29 5.75
N PHE A 133 -4.67 -13.24 6.67
CA PHE A 133 -4.34 -14.63 6.37
C PHE A 133 -5.56 -15.52 6.58
N ILE A 134 -5.58 -16.63 5.85
CA ILE A 134 -6.49 -17.76 6.05
C ILE A 134 -5.68 -19.02 6.32
N ALA A 135 -6.12 -19.78 7.32
CA ALA A 135 -5.54 -21.07 7.63
C ALA A 135 -5.81 -22.08 6.51
N VAL A 136 -4.84 -22.94 6.26
CA VAL A 136 -4.98 -24.09 5.35
C VAL A 136 -4.63 -25.37 6.12
N LYS A 137 -5.22 -26.48 5.70
CA LYS A 137 -5.09 -27.74 6.42
C LYS A 137 -3.73 -28.39 6.19
N GLU A 138 -3.32 -28.49 4.93
CA GLU A 138 -2.11 -29.21 4.55
C GLU A 138 -0.93 -28.25 4.41
N ARG A 139 0.25 -28.71 4.82
CA ARG A 139 1.53 -27.98 4.71
C ARG A 139 1.75 -27.40 3.31
N CYS A 140 1.52 -28.21 2.28
CA CYS A 140 1.80 -27.82 0.90
C CYS A 140 0.69 -27.00 0.22
N ASP A 141 -0.39 -26.69 0.94
CA ASP A 141 -1.41 -25.72 0.52
C ASP A 141 -1.07 -24.29 1.00
N ALA A 142 -0.07 -24.15 1.88
CA ALA A 142 0.38 -22.86 2.37
C ALA A 142 1.28 -22.14 1.36
N TYR A 143 1.34 -20.82 1.49
CA TYR A 143 2.29 -19.98 0.78
C TYR A 143 3.26 -19.35 1.78
N THR A 144 4.52 -19.20 1.36
CA THR A 144 5.61 -18.68 2.23
C THR A 144 6.41 -17.55 1.58
N SER A 145 5.96 -17.08 0.42
CA SER A 145 6.53 -15.93 -0.26
C SER A 145 5.40 -15.01 -0.68
N PHE A 146 5.66 -13.70 -0.60
CA PHE A 146 4.68 -12.66 -0.84
C PHE A 146 5.39 -11.42 -1.41
N ASP A 147 4.74 -10.75 -2.34
CA ASP A 147 5.27 -9.59 -3.05
C ASP A 147 4.11 -8.78 -3.66
N HIS A 148 4.44 -7.67 -4.29
CA HIS A 148 3.50 -6.85 -5.02
C HIS A 148 4.08 -6.33 -6.34
N VAL A 149 3.22 -5.73 -7.15
CA VAL A 149 3.61 -4.87 -8.26
C VAL A 149 2.54 -3.83 -8.49
N GLY A 150 2.98 -2.59 -8.55
CA GLY A 150 2.08 -1.47 -8.64
C GLY A 150 2.79 -0.15 -8.53
N GLY A 151 2.00 0.87 -8.27
CA GLY A 151 2.41 2.24 -8.13
C GLY A 151 1.27 3.20 -8.45
N TRP A 152 1.60 4.47 -8.55
CA TRP A 152 0.62 5.54 -8.67
C TRP A 152 0.38 5.92 -10.13
N ASN A 153 -0.88 6.06 -10.52
CA ASN A 153 -1.28 6.67 -11.80
C ASN A 153 -0.66 6.01 -13.06
N HIS A 154 -0.23 4.76 -12.96
CA HIS A 154 0.22 3.97 -14.10
C HIS A 154 -0.30 2.53 -13.99
N ILE A 155 -0.43 1.87 -15.15
CA ILE A 155 -0.77 0.45 -15.18
C ILE A 155 0.40 -0.35 -14.60
N PRO A 156 0.19 -1.23 -13.61
CA PRO A 156 1.25 -2.07 -13.07
C PRO A 156 1.88 -2.97 -14.13
N SER A 157 3.20 -3.12 -14.12
CA SER A 157 3.94 -3.95 -15.08
C SER A 157 3.89 -5.45 -14.72
N LEU A 158 2.68 -6.00 -14.59
CA LEU A 158 2.43 -7.35 -14.05
C LEU A 158 3.18 -8.44 -14.83
N SER A 159 3.18 -8.38 -16.17
CA SER A 159 3.87 -9.37 -17.01
C SER A 159 5.38 -9.40 -16.76
N LYS A 160 6.00 -8.22 -16.58
CA LYS A 160 7.42 -8.12 -16.24
C LYS A 160 7.68 -8.72 -14.86
N ARG A 161 6.85 -8.38 -13.86
CA ARG A 161 7.00 -8.91 -12.50
C ARG A 161 6.85 -10.43 -12.45
N LYS A 162 5.87 -10.99 -13.18
CA LYS A 162 5.69 -12.44 -13.33
C LYS A 162 6.95 -13.12 -13.86
N ALA A 163 7.58 -12.54 -14.88
CA ALA A 163 8.82 -13.07 -15.45
C ALA A 163 9.98 -13.02 -14.45
N GLU A 164 10.11 -11.94 -13.67
CA GLU A 164 11.11 -11.82 -12.60
C GLU A 164 10.91 -12.88 -11.51
N LEU A 165 9.68 -13.00 -11.00
CA LEU A 165 9.33 -13.92 -9.91
C LEU A 165 9.32 -15.39 -10.35
N SER A 166 9.18 -15.68 -11.64
CA SER A 166 9.23 -17.07 -12.16
C SER A 166 10.52 -17.82 -11.76
N LYS A 167 11.63 -17.09 -11.59
CA LYS A 167 12.93 -17.65 -11.16
C LYS A 167 12.94 -18.08 -9.68
N ALA A 168 11.99 -17.57 -8.90
CA ALA A 168 11.81 -17.90 -7.49
C ALA A 168 10.86 -19.09 -7.28
N LEU A 169 10.11 -19.49 -8.32
CA LEU A 169 9.17 -20.60 -8.26
C LEU A 169 9.88 -21.96 -8.17
N MET A 170 9.20 -22.90 -7.52
CA MET A 170 9.50 -24.32 -7.65
C MET A 170 9.02 -24.83 -9.01
N LYS A 171 9.67 -25.90 -9.50
CA LYS A 171 9.25 -26.56 -10.74
C LYS A 171 7.78 -27.00 -10.62
N GLY A 172 6.97 -26.63 -11.60
CA GLY A 172 5.55 -26.99 -11.65
C GLY A 172 4.60 -26.11 -10.82
N GLN A 173 5.13 -25.15 -10.05
CA GLN A 173 4.31 -24.21 -9.29
C GLN A 173 4.08 -22.92 -10.08
N SER A 174 3.02 -22.19 -9.72
CA SER A 174 2.61 -20.92 -10.33
C SER A 174 2.54 -19.81 -9.29
N LEU A 175 2.54 -18.56 -9.76
CA LEU A 175 2.24 -17.39 -8.94
C LEU A 175 0.72 -17.31 -8.75
N ASP A 176 0.28 -17.12 -7.52
CA ASP A 176 -1.09 -16.78 -7.18
C ASP A 176 -1.18 -15.25 -6.99
N ILE A 177 -2.15 -14.62 -7.64
CA ILE A 177 -2.16 -13.17 -7.87
C ILE A 177 -3.55 -12.64 -7.63
N SER A 178 -3.67 -11.57 -6.85
CA SER A 178 -4.94 -10.89 -6.61
C SER A 178 -5.50 -10.25 -7.89
N ASP A 179 -6.77 -9.87 -7.85
CA ASP A 179 -7.26 -8.81 -8.76
C ASP A 179 -6.54 -7.48 -8.47
N LEU A 180 -6.58 -6.56 -9.44
CA LEU A 180 -6.01 -5.22 -9.27
C LEU A 180 -6.77 -4.46 -8.18
N LYS A 181 -6.07 -4.06 -7.12
CA LYS A 181 -6.60 -3.20 -6.07
C LYS A 181 -6.30 -1.75 -6.44
N ILE A 182 -7.29 -0.86 -6.30
CA ILE A 182 -7.17 0.55 -6.64
C ILE A 182 -7.73 1.41 -5.50
N THR A 183 -6.95 2.38 -5.00
CA THR A 183 -7.48 3.39 -4.07
C THR A 183 -8.13 4.56 -4.84
N PRO A 184 -9.03 5.34 -4.20
CA PRO A 184 -9.60 6.54 -4.83
C PRO A 184 -8.56 7.55 -5.33
N GLU A 185 -7.35 7.53 -4.78
CA GLU A 185 -6.25 8.42 -5.12
C GLU A 185 -5.30 7.87 -6.20
N GLY A 186 -5.62 6.72 -6.78
CA GLY A 186 -4.92 6.19 -7.94
C GLY A 186 -3.72 5.29 -7.66
N LEU A 187 -3.52 4.85 -6.40
CA LEU A 187 -2.60 3.73 -6.12
C LEU A 187 -3.20 2.46 -6.70
N GLN A 188 -2.42 1.76 -7.51
CA GLN A 188 -2.81 0.52 -8.17
C GLN A 188 -1.82 -0.59 -7.78
N GLU A 189 -2.31 -1.68 -7.20
CA GLU A 189 -1.46 -2.77 -6.69
C GLU A 189 -2.02 -4.15 -7.04
N TYR A 190 -1.17 -5.01 -7.60
CA TYR A 190 -1.36 -6.46 -7.56
C TYR A 190 -0.57 -7.04 -6.41
N TRP A 191 -1.18 -7.96 -5.66
CA TRP A 191 -0.53 -8.73 -4.60
C TRP A 191 -0.28 -10.15 -5.09
N ILE A 192 0.88 -10.69 -4.78
CA ILE A 192 1.39 -11.93 -5.35
C ILE A 192 1.88 -12.83 -4.23
N GLN A 193 1.46 -14.09 -4.21
CA GLN A 193 1.96 -15.11 -3.28
C GLN A 193 2.40 -16.37 -4.03
N TRP A 194 3.38 -17.09 -3.48
CA TRP A 194 3.86 -18.34 -4.07
C TRP A 194 4.60 -19.22 -3.07
N LYS A 195 4.84 -20.47 -3.49
CA LYS A 195 5.58 -21.44 -2.69
C LYS A 195 7.07 -21.18 -2.82
N ASN A 196 7.75 -20.99 -1.70
CA ASN A 196 9.18 -20.73 -1.71
C ASN A 196 9.96 -22.00 -2.02
N LYS A 197 10.84 -21.95 -3.03
CA LYS A 197 11.64 -23.11 -3.45
C LYS A 197 12.63 -23.68 -2.44
N ILE A 198 12.97 -22.93 -1.40
CA ILE A 198 13.86 -23.38 -0.33
C ILE A 198 13.01 -23.88 0.85
N VAL A 199 12.10 -23.04 1.35
CA VAL A 199 11.29 -23.34 2.57
C VAL A 199 10.31 -24.49 2.34
N GLN A 200 9.77 -24.61 1.13
CA GLN A 200 8.77 -25.62 0.78
C GLN A 200 9.33 -26.65 -0.21
N SER A 201 10.64 -26.89 -0.21
CA SER A 201 11.33 -27.77 -1.18
C SER A 201 10.82 -29.22 -1.19
N ASP A 202 10.17 -29.65 -0.12
CA ASP A 202 9.53 -30.98 0.02
C ASP A 202 8.11 -31.03 -0.54
N CYS A 203 7.53 -29.90 -0.94
CA CYS A 203 6.24 -29.84 -1.61
C CYS A 203 6.35 -30.19 -3.10
N LYS A 204 5.33 -30.89 -3.62
CA LYS A 204 5.22 -31.29 -5.02
C LYS A 204 4.62 -30.18 -5.86
#